data_AF-A1WFV2-F1
#
_entry.id   AF-A1WFV2-F1
#
_cell.length_a   1.000
_cell.length_b   1.000
_cell.length_c   1.000
_cell.angle_alpha   90.00
_cell.angle_beta   90.00
_cell.angle_gamma   90.00
#
_symmetry.space_group_name_H-M   'P 1'
#
loop_
_entity.id
_entity.type
_entity.pdbx_description
1 polymer ?
#
loop_
_entity_poly.entity_id
_entity_poly.type
_entity_poly.pdbx_seq_one_letter_code
_entity_poly.pdbx_strand_id
1 'polypeptide(L)' 'MRSLESLPVHWRDDEPWTQDAGIRWRTSGASLGLWVPSAVEPEESNLILNPDHAAFASIVVTIERNPFQFDARLFA' A
#
# COMPACT_ATOMS: atom_id res chain seq x y z
N MET A 1 -5.62 2.65 -11.25
CA MET A 1 -5.48 2.63 -9.77
C MET A 1 -6.86 2.36 -9.19
N ARG A 2 -6.99 1.52 -8.17
CA ARG A 2 -8.29 1.07 -7.64
C ARG A 2 -8.31 1.20 -6.11
N SER A 3 -9.48 1.23 -5.49
CA SER A 3 -9.69 1.09 -4.04
C SER A 3 -10.50 -0.18 -3.74
N LEU A 4 -10.42 -0.70 -2.51
CA LEU A 4 -11.29 -1.80 -2.08
C LEU A 4 -12.71 -1.26 -1.87
N GLU A 5 -13.64 -1.66 -2.73
CA GLU A 5 -15.03 -1.15 -2.76
C GLU A 5 -15.86 -1.55 -1.53
N SER A 6 -15.43 -2.53 -0.72
CA SER A 6 -16.16 -3.01 0.46
C SER A 6 -15.23 -3.54 1.56
N LEU A 7 -14.55 -2.62 2.26
CA LEU A 7 -13.84 -2.96 3.48
C LEU A 7 -14.85 -3.34 4.59
N PRO A 8 -14.66 -4.49 5.28
CA PRO A 8 -15.42 -4.83 6.47
C PRO A 8 -15.28 -3.74 7.54
N VAL A 9 -16.32 -3.51 8.36
CA VAL A 9 -16.28 -2.49 9.43
C VAL A 9 -15.09 -2.67 10.39
N HIS A 10 -14.70 -3.92 10.65
CA HIS A 10 -13.63 -4.30 11.57
C HIS A 10 -12.34 -4.71 10.83
N TRP A 11 -12.14 -4.25 9.58
CA TRP A 11 -10.99 -4.65 8.76
C TRP A 11 -9.64 -4.40 9.46
N ARG A 12 -9.54 -3.35 10.30
CA ARG A 12 -8.32 -3.01 11.04
C ARG A 12 -7.89 -4.10 12.02
N ASP A 13 -8.86 -4.84 12.54
CA ASP A 13 -8.66 -5.88 13.55
C ASP A 13 -8.71 -7.30 12.92
N ASP A 14 -8.88 -7.39 11.60
CA ASP A 14 -8.98 -8.64 10.85
C ASP A 14 -7.79 -8.80 9.89
N GLU A 15 -6.64 -9.13 10.48
CA GLU A 15 -5.41 -9.37 9.74
C GLU A 15 -5.57 -10.47 8.67
N PRO A 16 -6.16 -11.65 8.95
CA PRO A 16 -6.36 -12.68 7.92
C PRO A 16 -7.15 -12.16 6.72
N TRP A 17 -8.23 -11.41 6.94
CA TRP A 17 -9.03 -10.88 5.84
C TRP A 17 -8.24 -9.86 5.00
N THR A 18 -7.50 -8.95 5.64
CA THR A 18 -6.72 -7.92 4.92
C THR A 18 -5.60 -8.54 4.08
N GLN A 19 -4.93 -9.57 4.59
CA GLN A 19 -3.93 -10.33 3.83
C GLN A 19 -4.56 -11.02 2.62
N ASP A 20 -5.67 -11.74 2.82
CA ASP A 20 -6.39 -12.43 1.76
C ASP A 20 -6.92 -11.47 0.68
N ALA A 21 -7.44 -10.31 1.08
CA ALA A 21 -7.88 -9.27 0.15
C ALA A 21 -6.73 -8.74 -0.70
N GLY A 22 -5.57 -8.49 -0.09
CA GLY A 22 -4.35 -8.08 -0.78
C GLY A 22 -3.86 -9.13 -1.78
N ILE A 23 -3.85 -10.41 -1.39
CA ILE A 23 -3.45 -11.52 -2.27
C ILE A 23 -4.40 -11.64 -3.47
N ARG A 24 -5.72 -11.62 -3.23
CA ARG A 24 -6.70 -11.68 -4.33
C ARG A 24 -6.54 -10.52 -5.30
N TRP A 25 -6.37 -9.30 -4.79
CA TRP A 25 -6.12 -8.13 -5.64
C TRP A 25 -4.83 -8.30 -6.46
N ARG A 26 -3.71 -8.68 -5.82
CA ARG A 26 -2.42 -8.86 -6.49
C ARG A 26 -2.51 -9.88 -7.62
N THR A 27 -3.05 -11.07 -7.34
CA THR A 27 -3.21 -12.17 -8.30
C THR A 27 -4.16 -11.82 -9.44
N SER A 28 -5.15 -10.95 -9.21
CA SER A 28 -6.06 -10.52 -10.27
C SER A 28 -5.39 -9.72 -11.39
N GLY A 29 -4.26 -9.08 -11.11
CA GLY A 29 -3.59 -8.19 -12.06
C GLY A 29 -4.43 -7.00 -12.53
N ALA A 30 -5.55 -6.68 -11.84
CA ALA A 30 -6.54 -5.71 -12.34
C ALA A 30 -6.05 -4.26 -12.36
N SER A 31 -4.96 -3.95 -11.67
CA SER A 31 -4.39 -2.59 -11.60
C SER A 31 -2.95 -2.59 -11.11
N LEU A 32 -2.17 -1.59 -11.51
CA LEU A 32 -0.81 -1.37 -11.02
C LEU A 32 -0.74 -1.03 -9.53
N GLY A 33 -1.74 -0.31 -9.01
CA GLY A 33 -1.74 0.17 -7.63
C GLY A 33 -3.12 0.12 -6.99
N LEU A 34 -3.13 -0.17 -5.69
CA LEU A 34 -4.30 -0.22 -4.82
C LEU A 34 -4.17 0.83 -3.72
N TRP A 35 -5.12 1.75 -3.67
CA TRP A 35 -5.31 2.60 -2.50
C TRP A 35 -6.05 1.82 -1.43
N VAL A 36 -5.49 1.83 -0.22
CA VAL A 36 -6.11 1.28 0.98
C VAL A 36 -6.11 2.35 2.08
N PRO A 37 -7.12 2.39 2.95
CA PRO A 37 -7.08 3.27 4.11
C PRO A 37 -5.88 2.92 5.00
N SER A 38 -5.26 3.93 5.61
CA SER A 38 -4.25 3.70 6.64
C SER A 38 -4.93 3.19 7.91
N ALA A 39 -4.34 2.16 8.53
CA ALA A 39 -4.81 1.63 9.80
C ALA A 39 -4.44 2.56 10.97
N VAL A 40 -3.38 3.36 10.79
CA VAL A 40 -2.82 4.27 11.81
C VAL A 40 -3.48 5.64 11.75
N GLU A 41 -3.61 6.20 10.54
CA GLU A 41 -4.20 7.52 10.31
C GLU A 41 -5.45 7.36 9.43
N PRO A 42 -6.66 7.27 10.01
CA PRO A 42 -7.90 6.99 9.29
C PRO A 42 -8.22 7.92 8.11
N GLU A 43 -7.73 9.15 8.13
CA GLU A 43 -7.97 10.15 7.08
C GLU A 43 -6.99 10.02 5.90
N GLU A 44 -5.93 9.23 6.06
CA GLU A 44 -4.88 9.03 5.07
C GLU A 44 -5.01 7.67 4.35
N SER A 45 -4.37 7.55 3.20
CA SER A 45 -4.33 6.33 2.40
C SER A 45 -2.91 5.86 2.12
N ASN A 46 -2.72 4.54 2.13
CA ASN A 46 -1.50 3.90 1.66
C ASN A 46 -1.69 3.41 0.22
N LEU A 47 -0.63 3.47 -0.57
CA LEU A 47 -0.58 2.90 -1.92
C LEU A 47 0.22 1.61 -1.91
N ILE A 48 -0.42 0.51 -2.31
CA ILE A 48 0.24 -0.77 -2.55
C ILE A 48 0.48 -0.89 -4.06
N LEU A 49 1.73 -1.14 -4.47
CA LEU A 49 2.09 -1.37 -5.87
C LEU A 49 2.14 -2.88 -6.15
N ASN A 50 1.60 -3.30 -7.30
CA ASN A 50 1.61 -4.70 -7.73
C ASN A 50 2.85 -4.98 -8.60
N PRO A 51 3.87 -5.70 -8.11
CA PRO A 51 5.07 -6.00 -8.88
C PRO A 51 4.82 -6.92 -10.08
N ASP A 52 3.73 -7.70 -10.06
CA ASP A 52 3.41 -8.66 -11.13
C ASP A 52 2.60 -8.01 -12.28
N HIS A 53 2.20 -6.74 -12.12
CA HIS A 53 1.45 -6.01 -13.14
C HIS A 53 2.38 -5.53 -14.27
N ALA A 54 1.98 -5.66 -15.54
CA ALA A 54 2.83 -5.33 -16.69
C ALA A 54 3.37 -3.88 -16.69
N ALA A 55 2.58 -2.93 -16.19
CA ALA A 55 3.00 -1.53 -16.04
C ALA A 55 3.94 -1.26 -14.85
N PHE A 56 4.27 -2.25 -14.02
CA PHE A 56 5.19 -2.04 -12.90
C PHE A 56 6.59 -1.67 -13.38
N ALA A 57 7.03 -2.27 -14.49
CA ALA A 57 8.31 -1.98 -15.12
C ALA A 57 8.45 -0.52 -15.62
N SER A 58 7.36 0.23 -15.75
CA SER A 58 7.42 1.65 -16.14
C SER A 58 7.60 2.61 -14.95
N ILE A 59 7.63 2.10 -13.72
CA ILE A 59 7.84 2.95 -12.53
C ILE A 59 9.28 3.46 -12.53
N VAL A 60 9.42 4.78 -12.46
CA VAL A 60 10.73 5.45 -12.30
C VAL A 60 10.85 5.95 -10.87
N VAL A 61 11.90 5.49 -10.18
CA VAL A 61 12.25 6.01 -8.86
C VAL A 61 13.22 7.17 -9.05
N THR A 62 12.79 8.37 -8.68
CA THR A 62 13.67 9.54 -8.65
C THR A 62 14.43 9.54 -7.33
N ILE A 63 15.77 9.62 -7.40
CA ILE A 63 16.60 9.75 -6.21
C ILE A 63 16.39 11.16 -5.63
N GLU A 64 15.93 11.22 -4.38
CA GLU A 64 15.76 12.47 -3.64
C GLU A 64 17.12 13.16 -3.46
N ARG A 65 17.17 14.47 -3.76
CA ARG A 65 18.40 15.27 -3.68
C ARG A 65 18.82 15.49 -2.23
N ASN A 66 17.87 15.57 -1.32
CA ASN A 66 18.09 15.73 0.12
C ASN A 66 17.58 14.49 0.85
N PRO A 67 18.39 13.43 0.97
CA PRO A 67 17.94 12.19 1.57
C PRO A 67 17.49 12.44 3.00
N PHE A 68 16.34 11.87 3.35
CA PHE A 68 15.85 11.88 4.72
C PHE A 68 16.89 11.28 5.66
N GLN A 69 17.19 11.99 6.76
CA GLN A 69 18.04 11.49 7.83
C GLN A 69 17.17 11.21 9.04
N PHE A 70 17.18 9.97 9.52
CA PHE A 70 16.50 9.63 10.76
C PHE A 70 17.11 10.44 11.91
N ASP A 71 16.24 11.03 12.74
CA ASP A 71 16.65 11.67 13.97
C ASP A 71 17.25 10.61 14.91
N ALA A 72 18.44 10.86 15.45
CA ALA A 72 19.12 9.90 16.33
C ALA A 72 18.29 9.55 17.57
N ARG A 73 17.38 10.42 18.02
CA ARG A 73 16.46 10.18 19.14
C ARG A 73 15.42 9.10 18.83
N LEU A 74 15.17 8.78 17.56
CA LEU A 74 14.28 7.68 17.19
C LEU A 74 14.82 6.31 17.62
N PHE A 75 16.14 6.18 17.76
CA PHE A 75 16.82 4.94 18.11
C PHE A 75 17.36 4.91 19.56
N ALA A 76 17.13 5.97 20.33
CA ALA A 76 17.63 6.13 21.70
C ALA A 76 16.67 5.54 22.75
#